data_AF-A0A538PF34-F1
#
_entry.id   AF-A0A538PF34-F1
#
_cell.length_a   1.000
_cell.length_b   1.000
_cell.length_c   1.000
_cell.angle_alpha   90.00
_cell.angle_beta   90.00
_cell.angle_gamma   90.00
#
_symmetry.space_group_name_H-M   'P 1'
#
loop_
_entity.id
_entity.type
_entity.pdbx_description
1 polymer ?
#
loop_
_entity_poly.entity_id
_entity_poly.type
_entity_poly.pdbx_seq_one_letter_code
_entity_poly.pdbx_strand_id
1 'polypeptide(L)'
;MADDVEAEALVLHHLDPPAHESLFVVFGPADRAIGVALVDASTGALEASAKLPGTGRALPVDAGAARAIAGADQAADVRLAWRPSRASMSPMLPLWEVRAGDADPVYIDQHGRTWTAAQLTTPGAPG
;
A
#
# COMPACT_ATOMS: atom_id res chain seq x y z
N MET A 1 -23.98 7.07 -21.74
CA MET A 1 -22.54 7.00 -22.00
C MET A 1 -21.90 6.61 -20.69
N ALA A 2 -21.02 5.61 -20.67
CA ALA A 2 -20.10 5.48 -19.56
C ALA A 2 -19.05 6.58 -19.78
N ASP A 3 -18.95 7.51 -18.84
CA ASP A 3 -17.82 8.44 -18.84
C ASP A 3 -16.57 7.63 -18.50
N ASP A 4 -15.50 7.79 -19.29
CA ASP A 4 -14.23 7.14 -19.00
C ASP A 4 -13.71 7.63 -17.64
N VAL A 5 -13.43 6.69 -16.74
CA VAL A 5 -12.88 6.97 -15.42
C VAL A 5 -11.40 6.63 -15.45
N GLU A 6 -10.54 7.62 -15.17
CA GLU A 6 -9.09 7.41 -15.00
C GLU A 6 -8.85 6.32 -13.95
N ALA A 7 -7.88 5.44 -14.21
CA ALA A 7 -7.49 4.41 -13.26
C ALA A 7 -5.98 4.19 -13.29
N GLU A 8 -5.41 3.98 -12.11
CA GLU A 8 -4.02 3.59 -11.91
C GLU A 8 -3.99 2.27 -11.13
N ALA A 9 -3.07 1.38 -11.48
CA ALA A 9 -2.87 0.12 -10.77
C ALA A 9 -1.44 0.05 -10.23
N LEU A 10 -1.32 -0.25 -8.94
CA LEU A 10 -0.06 -0.45 -8.24
C LEU A 10 0.00 -1.90 -7.75
N VAL A 11 1.16 -2.54 -7.81
CA VAL A 11 1.34 -3.86 -7.21
C VAL A 11 1.42 -3.72 -5.70
N LEU A 12 0.55 -4.45 -4.99
CA LEU A 12 0.55 -4.60 -3.55
C LEU A 12 1.12 -5.97 -3.18
N HIS A 13 2.23 -5.97 -2.45
CA HIS A 13 2.83 -7.20 -1.94
C HIS A 13 2.24 -7.57 -0.58
N HIS A 14 1.58 -8.73 -0.50
CA HIS A 14 1.10 -9.29 0.76
C HIS A 14 2.27 -9.98 1.48
N LEU A 15 2.60 -9.46 2.66
CA LEU A 15 3.73 -9.92 3.48
C LEU A 15 3.33 -11.04 4.44
N ASP A 16 2.03 -11.28 4.63
CA ASP A 16 1.51 -12.38 5.43
C ASP A 16 1.49 -13.71 4.64
N PRO A 17 1.79 -14.85 5.27
CA PRO A 17 1.70 -16.15 4.61
C PRO A 17 0.23 -16.56 4.32
N PRO A 18 -0.07 -17.11 3.12
CA PRO A 18 0.83 -17.26 1.97
C PRO A 18 1.09 -15.91 1.28
N ALA A 19 2.36 -15.60 1.02
CA ALA A 19 2.72 -14.39 0.29
C ALA A 19 2.15 -14.45 -1.12
N HIS A 20 1.52 -13.36 -1.55
CA HIS A 20 0.91 -13.19 -2.87
C HIS A 20 0.91 -11.70 -3.24
N GLU A 21 0.44 -11.40 -4.45
CA GLU A 21 0.36 -10.03 -4.96
C GLU A 21 -1.07 -9.73 -5.42
N SER A 22 -1.50 -8.51 -5.14
CA SER A 22 -2.75 -7.96 -5.65
C SER A 22 -2.47 -6.64 -6.37
N LEU A 23 -3.29 -6.29 -7.33
CA LEU A 23 -3.33 -4.95 -7.90
C LEU A 23 -4.19 -4.07 -7.01
N PHE A 24 -3.58 -3.04 -6.42
CA PHE A 24 -4.27 -1.93 -5.79
C PHE A 24 -4.63 -0.90 -6.86
N VAL A 25 -5.89 -0.96 -7.30
CA VAL A 25 -6.42 -0.10 -8.36
C VAL A 25 -7.07 1.12 -7.73
N VAL A 26 -6.65 2.31 -8.15
CA VAL A 26 -7.23 3.59 -7.76
C VAL A 26 -8.06 4.12 -8.92
N PHE A 27 -9.30 4.52 -8.65
CA PHE A 27 -10.21 5.10 -9.64
C PHE A 27 -10.38 6.61 -9.40
N GLY A 28 -10.38 7.37 -10.48
CA GLY A 28 -10.48 8.83 -10.52
C GLY A 28 -9.11 9.53 -10.60
N PRO A 29 -9.11 10.86 -10.73
CA PRO A 29 -7.88 11.65 -10.79
C PRO A 29 -7.00 11.46 -9.55
N ALA A 30 -5.69 11.59 -9.72
CA ALA A 30 -4.72 11.35 -8.65
C ALA A 30 -4.97 12.15 -7.36
N ASP A 31 -5.47 13.39 -7.47
CA ASP A 31 -5.81 14.27 -6.36
C ASP A 31 -7.27 14.15 -5.87
N ARG A 32 -8.07 13.32 -6.54
CA ARG A 32 -9.51 13.19 -6.33
C ARG A 32 -10.01 11.75 -6.57
N ALA A 33 -9.38 10.80 -5.90
CA ALA A 33 -9.75 9.39 -6.02
C ALA A 33 -11.17 9.14 -5.48
N ILE A 34 -11.98 8.43 -6.27
CA ILE A 34 -13.39 8.13 -5.98
C ILE A 34 -13.62 6.68 -5.55
N GLY A 35 -12.61 5.82 -5.70
CA GLY A 35 -12.67 4.44 -5.25
C GLY A 35 -11.34 3.73 -5.34
N VAL A 36 -11.26 2.59 -4.66
CA VAL A 36 -10.15 1.65 -4.75
C VAL A 36 -10.68 0.23 -4.87
N ALA A 37 -9.91 -0.63 -5.54
CA ALA A 37 -10.14 -2.06 -5.61
C ALA A 37 -8.84 -2.84 -5.40
N LEU A 38 -8.99 -4.03 -4.83
CA LEU A 38 -7.94 -5.04 -4.78
C LEU A 38 -8.34 -6.17 -5.70
N VAL A 39 -7.44 -6.51 -6.60
CA VAL A 39 -7.63 -7.55 -7.59
C VAL A 39 -6.47 -8.51 -7.47
N ASP A 40 -6.73 -9.80 -7.25
CA ASP A 40 -5.68 -10.82 -7.21
C ASP A 40 -4.88 -10.77 -8.53
N ALA A 41 -3.57 -10.60 -8.44
CA ALA A 41 -2.73 -10.32 -9.61
C ALA A 41 -2.59 -11.54 -10.53
N SER A 42 -2.85 -12.75 -10.04
CA SER A 42 -2.68 -14.00 -10.79
C SER A 42 -3.94 -14.44 -11.53
N THR A 43 -5.11 -14.14 -10.98
CA THR A 43 -6.42 -14.60 -11.45
C THR A 43 -7.27 -13.47 -12.01
N GLY A 44 -6.97 -12.21 -11.66
CA GLY A 44 -7.82 -11.06 -11.98
C GLY A 44 -9.12 -11.01 -11.16
N ALA A 45 -9.25 -11.82 -10.11
CA ALA A 45 -10.44 -11.85 -9.27
C ALA A 45 -10.50 -10.59 -8.39
N LEU A 46 -11.66 -9.93 -8.33
CA LEU A 46 -11.90 -8.84 -7.39
C LEU A 46 -11.96 -9.42 -5.96
N GLU A 47 -11.05 -8.98 -5.10
CA GLU A 47 -10.97 -9.42 -3.70
C GLU A 47 -11.78 -8.50 -2.78
N ALA A 48 -11.62 -7.19 -2.98
CA ALA A 48 -12.29 -6.17 -2.20
C ALA A 48 -12.38 -4.85 -2.98
N SER A 49 -13.29 -3.97 -2.57
CA SER A 49 -13.34 -2.59 -3.07
C SER A 49 -13.91 -1.65 -2.02
N ALA A 50 -13.59 -0.36 -2.15
CA ALA A 50 -14.14 0.69 -1.31
C ALA A 50 -14.42 1.94 -2.14
N LYS A 51 -15.52 2.64 -1.81
CA LYS A 51 -15.77 3.99 -2.33
C LYS A 51 -15.00 5.01 -1.50
N LEU A 52 -14.42 5.99 -2.18
CA LEU A 52 -13.74 7.11 -1.55
C LEU A 52 -14.57 8.40 -1.72
N PRO A 53 -14.40 9.41 -0.84
CA PRO A 53 -15.18 10.65 -0.91
C PRO A 53 -14.91 11.51 -2.14
N GLY A 54 -13.85 11.26 -2.92
CA GLY A 54 -13.49 12.12 -4.05
C GLY A 54 -13.00 13.51 -3.60
N THR A 55 -12.28 13.59 -2.48
CA THR A 55 -11.77 14.85 -1.93
C THR A 55 -10.25 14.87 -1.74
N GLY A 56 -9.56 13.79 -2.09
CA GLY A 56 -8.11 13.68 -1.94
C GLY A 56 -7.54 12.44 -2.65
N ARG A 57 -6.23 12.23 -2.45
CA ARG A 57 -5.51 11.06 -2.96
C ARG A 57 -5.94 9.78 -2.23
N ALA A 58 -5.95 8.65 -2.94
CA ALA A 58 -6.11 7.34 -2.30
C ALA A 58 -4.91 6.97 -1.42
N LEU A 59 -3.71 7.40 -1.83
CA LEU A 59 -2.45 7.28 -1.09
C LEU A 59 -1.93 8.69 -0.76
N PRO A 60 -2.26 9.25 0.43
CA PRO A 60 -1.77 10.55 0.86
C PRO A 60 -0.23 10.64 0.91
N VAL A 61 0.44 9.54 1.27
CA VAL A 61 1.89 9.40 1.17
C VAL A 61 2.18 8.69 -0.15
N ASP A 62 2.92 9.32 -1.06
CA ASP A 62 3.42 8.66 -2.27
C ASP A 62 4.80 8.02 -2.04
N ALA A 63 5.29 7.25 -3.01
CA ALA A 63 6.57 6.55 -2.92
C ALA A 63 7.76 7.50 -2.64
N GLY A 64 7.73 8.70 -3.22
CA GLY A 64 8.79 9.71 -3.01
C GLY A 64 8.77 10.26 -1.59
N ALA A 65 7.59 10.58 -1.07
CA ALA A 65 7.41 11.00 0.31
C ALA A 65 7.81 9.89 1.30
N ALA A 66 7.43 8.63 1.04
CA ALA A 66 7.83 7.49 1.86
C ALA A 66 9.35 7.32 1.92
N ARG A 67 10.03 7.40 0.77
CA ARG A 67 11.50 7.37 0.69
C ARG A 67 12.13 8.49 1.52
N ALA A 68 11.62 9.71 1.38
CA ALA A 68 12.13 10.86 2.12
C ALA A 68 11.93 10.71 3.63
N ILE A 69 10.77 10.22 4.07
CA ILE A 69 10.48 9.93 5.50
C ILE A 69 11.43 8.85 6.04
N ALA A 70 11.73 7.83 5.24
CA ALA A 70 12.69 6.79 5.59
C ALA A 70 14.15 7.28 5.64
N GLY A 71 14.44 8.51 5.19
CA GLY A 71 15.80 9.01 5.04
C GLY A 71 16.63 8.20 4.03
N ALA A 72 15.96 7.53 3.09
CA ALA A 72 16.59 6.64 2.13
C ALA A 72 17.01 7.42 0.87
N ASP A 73 18.07 6.95 0.21
CA ASP A 73 18.52 7.54 -1.05
C ASP A 73 17.62 7.13 -2.23
N GLN A 74 17.92 7.67 -3.41
CA GLN A 74 17.16 7.42 -4.62
C GLN A 74 17.33 6.00 -5.18
N ALA A 75 18.34 5.25 -4.73
CA ALA A 75 18.57 3.86 -5.11
C ALA A 75 17.75 2.88 -4.27
N ALA A 76 17.15 3.34 -3.16
CA ALA A 76 16.28 2.51 -2.33
C ALA A 76 15.05 2.02 -3.11
N ASP A 77 14.79 0.71 -2.95
CA ASP A 77 13.58 0.08 -3.45
C ASP A 77 12.39 0.52 -2.58
N VAL A 78 11.31 0.91 -3.23
CA VAL A 78 10.10 1.45 -2.59
C VAL A 78 8.90 0.80 -3.25
N ARG A 79 8.17 0.00 -2.49
CA ARG A 79 7.03 -0.76 -3.00
C ARG A 79 5.86 -0.71 -2.04
N LEU A 80 4.67 -0.90 -2.59
CA LEU A 80 3.45 -0.97 -1.81
C LEU A 80 3.35 -2.35 -1.17
N ALA A 81 3.16 -2.41 0.14
CA ALA A 81 3.12 -3.65 0.88
C ALA A 81 2.03 -3.64 1.93
N TRP A 82 1.54 -4.83 2.29
CA TRP A 82 0.55 -4.95 3.35
C TRP A 82 0.68 -6.26 4.11
N ARG A 83 0.34 -6.19 5.39
CA ARG A 83 -0.05 -7.32 6.23
C ARG A 83 -0.95 -6.83 7.36
N PRO A 84 -1.80 -7.71 7.93
CA PRO A 84 -2.56 -7.37 9.13
C PRO A 84 -1.62 -6.95 10.26
N SER A 85 -1.76 -5.72 10.76
CA SER A 85 -0.90 -5.16 11.79
C SER A 85 -1.54 -3.92 12.44
N ARG A 86 -0.91 -3.36 13.48
CA ARG A 86 -1.34 -2.08 14.05
C ARG A 86 -1.10 -0.89 13.11
N ALA A 87 -0.17 -1.03 12.16
CA ALA A 87 0.11 -0.02 11.14
C ALA A 87 -0.96 0.00 10.05
N SER A 88 -1.50 -1.18 9.71
CA SER A 88 -2.57 -1.32 8.74
C SER A 88 -3.51 -2.48 9.08
N MET A 89 -4.77 -2.14 9.35
CA MET A 89 -5.83 -3.10 9.65
C MET A 89 -6.57 -3.59 8.40
N SER A 90 -6.28 -3.03 7.21
CA SER A 90 -6.98 -3.34 5.96
C SER A 90 -6.03 -3.21 4.79
N PRO A 91 -6.05 -4.11 3.79
CA PRO A 91 -5.21 -4.01 2.60
C PRO A 91 -5.57 -2.78 1.75
N MET A 92 -6.73 -2.16 2.00
CA MET A 92 -7.10 -0.87 1.43
C MET A 92 -6.36 0.34 2.03
N LEU A 93 -5.57 0.12 3.08
CA LEU A 93 -4.71 1.10 3.73
C LEU A 93 -3.26 0.60 3.70
N PRO A 94 -2.66 0.45 2.51
CA PRO A 94 -1.35 -0.18 2.39
C PRO A 94 -0.24 0.68 2.98
N LEU A 95 0.90 0.05 3.22
CA LEU A 95 2.14 0.68 3.66
C LEU A 95 3.10 0.82 2.48
N TRP A 96 4.04 1.74 2.57
CA TRP A 96 5.24 1.74 1.72
C TRP A 96 6.35 0.99 2.43
N GLU A 97 6.82 -0.10 1.86
CA GLU A 97 8.05 -0.77 2.26
C GLU A 97 9.23 -0.09 1.56
N VAL A 98 10.19 0.41 2.35
CA VAL A 98 11.41 1.05 1.86
C VAL A 98 12.61 0.20 2.26
N ARG A 99 13.39 -0.24 1.27
CA ARG A 99 14.63 -1.03 1.44
C ARG A 99 15.84 -0.26 0.94
N ALA A 100 16.76 0.04 1.85
CA ALA A 100 18.02 0.72 1.55
C ALA A 100 19.20 -0.28 1.67
N GLY A 101 19.57 -0.91 0.56
CA GLY A 101 20.63 -1.93 0.53
C GLY A 101 20.27 -3.16 1.38
N ASP A 102 21.23 -3.61 2.20
CA ASP A 102 21.08 -4.81 3.03
C ASP A 102 20.46 -4.54 4.42
N ALA A 103 20.03 -3.29 4.69
CA ALA A 103 19.37 -2.95 5.94
C ALA A 103 17.95 -3.54 6.02
N ASP A 104 17.46 -3.74 7.24
CA ASP A 104 16.07 -4.15 7.46
C ASP A 104 15.10 -3.13 6.83
N PRO A 105 14.00 -3.60 6.20
CA PRO A 105 13.01 -2.70 5.63
C PRO A 105 12.33 -1.87 6.72
N VAL A 106 12.05 -0.61 6.37
CA VAL A 106 11.14 0.26 7.14
C VAL A 106 9.83 0.43 6.39
N TYR A 107 8.75 0.60 7.13
CA TYR A 107 7.41 0.68 6.58
C TYR A 107 6.78 2.02 6.94
N ILE A 108 6.25 2.74 5.95
CA ILE A 108 5.62 4.05 6.14
C ILE A 108 4.12 3.91 5.90
N ASP A 109 3.31 4.28 6.87
CA ASP A 109 1.86 4.31 6.70
C ASP A 109 1.37 5.57 5.96
N GLN A 110 0.08 5.59 5.60
CA GLN A 110 -0.53 6.71 4.89
C GLN A 110 -0.69 7.99 5.75
N HIS A 111 -0.31 7.94 7.03
CA HIS A 111 -0.18 9.10 7.90
C HIS A 111 1.28 9.57 8.07
N GLY A 112 2.22 8.94 7.36
CA GLY A 112 3.65 9.26 7.41
C GLY A 112 4.37 8.73 8.65
N ARG A 113 3.79 7.77 9.38
CA ARG A 113 4.46 7.15 10.53
C ARG A 113 5.32 5.98 10.09
N THR A 114 6.49 5.84 10.71
CA THR A 114 7.45 4.78 10.45
C THR A 114 7.24 3.58 11.39
N TRP A 115 7.32 2.39 10.82
CA TRP A 115 7.18 1.10 11.50
C TRP A 115 8.33 0.17 11.11
N THR A 116 8.80 -0.64 12.04
CA THR A 116 9.77 -1.71 11.77
C THR A 116 9.07 -3.03 11.47
N ALA A 117 9.76 -3.99 10.84
CA ALA A 117 9.22 -5.33 10.60
C ALA A 117 8.70 -6.00 11.89
N ALA A 118 9.40 -5.84 13.02
CA ALA A 118 8.99 -6.38 14.31
C ALA A 118 7.69 -5.76 14.84
N GLN A 119 7.41 -4.50 14.50
CA GLN A 119 6.18 -3.79 14.89
C GLN A 119 4.98 -4.11 13.99
N LEU A 120 5.21 -4.69 12.81
CA LEU A 120 4.14 -5.16 11.92
C LEU A 120 3.57 -6.54 12.32
N THR A 121 3.80 -6.97 13.55
CA THR A 121 3.23 -8.21 14.09
C THR A 121 1.75 -8.01 14.46
N THR A 122 0.92 -9.00 14.15
CA THR A 122 -0.47 -9.04 14.60
C THR A 122 -0.49 -9.30 16.10
N PRO A 123 -1.20 -8.52 16.92
CA PRO A 123 -1.39 -8.87 18.32
C PRO A 123 -2.01 -10.27 18.43
N GLY A 124 -1.29 -11.23 19.03
CA GLY A 124 -1.79 -12.59 19.28
C GLY A 124 -1.18 -13.72 18.44
N ALA A 125 -0.22 -13.45 17.54
CA ALA A 125 0.54 -14.53 16.91
C ALA A 125 1.56 -15.11 17.93
N PRO A 126 1.57 -16.43 18.22
CA PRO A 126 2.63 -17.03 19.03
C PRO A 126 3.97 -16.89 18.29
N GLY A 127 5.00 -16.45 19.02
CA GLY A 127 6.38 -16.39 18.55
C GLY A 127 7.09 -17.73 18.59
#